data_AF-H3D0Z5-F1
#
_entry.id   AF-H3D0Z5-F1
#
_cell.length_a   1.000
_cell.length_b   1.000
_cell.length_c   1.000
_cell.angle_alpha   90.00
_cell.angle_beta   90.00
_cell.angle_gamma   90.00
#
_symmetry.space_group_name_H-M   'P 1'
#
loop_
_entity.id
_entity.type
_entity.pdbx_description
1 polymer ?
#
loop_
_entity_poly.entity_id
_entity_poly.type
_entity_poly.pdbx_seq_one_letter_code
_entity_poly.pdbx_strand_id
1 'polypeptide(L)'
;LGNGAAAPLVSGGGAGLGPLSGLGPLSSSGLTPGSPGLVQTSSSPGLCSECKLVEVHGVKVASFSVDGQELICLPQVFDLFLKHLVGGLHTVYTKLKRLDITPVVCTVEQVRVLRGLGAIQPGVNRCKLISRKDFETLYQDCTSASLSPAPPTPPQR
;
A
#
# COMPACT_ATOMS: atom_id res chain seq x y z
N LEU A 1 -2.69 8.63 -54.99
CA LEU A 1 -1.52 7.90 -54.46
C LEU A 1 -1.71 7.72 -52.95
N GLY A 2 -1.80 6.48 -52.48
CA GLY A 2 -2.00 6.18 -51.06
C GLY A 2 -2.68 4.83 -50.86
N ASN A 3 -2.05 3.76 -51.38
CA ASN A 3 -2.44 2.37 -51.13
C ASN A 3 -2.09 2.01 -49.68
N GLY A 4 -3.04 1.47 -48.93
CA GLY A 4 -2.85 0.90 -47.59
C GLY A 4 -3.63 -0.41 -47.49
N ALA A 5 -2.89 -1.51 -47.55
CA ALA A 5 -3.38 -2.87 -47.72
C ALA A 5 -4.17 -3.41 -46.51
N ALA A 6 -5.22 -4.17 -46.81
CA ALA A 6 -5.97 -4.99 -45.86
C ALA A 6 -5.75 -6.47 -46.19
N ALA A 7 -5.29 -7.25 -45.20
CA ALA A 7 -5.44 -8.71 -45.05
C ALA A 7 -4.63 -9.20 -43.81
N PRO A 8 -4.88 -10.41 -43.26
CA PRO A 8 -6.14 -11.16 -43.20
C PRO A 8 -6.52 -11.57 -41.76
N LEU A 9 -7.77 -12.01 -41.65
CA LEU A 9 -8.36 -12.66 -40.48
C LEU A 9 -7.81 -14.09 -40.36
N VAL A 10 -7.28 -14.46 -39.19
CA VAL A 10 -6.97 -15.85 -38.85
C VAL A 10 -8.07 -16.40 -37.94
N SER A 11 -8.67 -17.50 -38.40
CA SER A 11 -9.57 -18.37 -37.65
C SER A 11 -8.78 -19.45 -36.90
N GLY A 12 -9.30 -19.84 -35.73
CA GLY A 12 -8.89 -21.02 -34.97
C GLY A 12 -9.18 -20.76 -33.48
N GLY A 13 -10.19 -21.35 -32.84
CA GLY A 13 -10.60 -22.75 -32.88
C GLY A 13 -10.04 -23.42 -31.63
N GLY A 14 -10.85 -23.58 -30.58
CA GLY A 14 -10.39 -24.18 -29.33
C GLY A 14 -11.52 -24.33 -28.31
N ALA A 15 -12.30 -25.40 -28.48
CA ALA A 15 -13.28 -25.89 -27.52
C ALA A 15 -12.61 -26.40 -26.24
N GLY A 16 -13.30 -26.30 -25.11
CA GLY A 16 -12.84 -26.86 -23.83
C GLY A 16 -13.86 -26.65 -22.71
N LEU A 17 -15.06 -27.21 -22.88
CA LEU A 17 -16.08 -27.30 -21.84
C LEU A 17 -15.87 -28.59 -21.01
N GLY A 18 -15.74 -28.41 -19.69
CA GLY A 18 -16.06 -29.41 -18.68
C GLY A 18 -14.90 -29.84 -17.76
N PRO A 19 -15.17 -30.51 -16.62
CA PRO A 19 -16.39 -30.52 -15.83
C PRO A 19 -16.17 -30.07 -14.36
N LEU A 20 -17.27 -29.68 -13.72
CA LEU A 20 -17.41 -29.53 -12.28
C LEU A 20 -17.33 -30.92 -11.63
N SER A 21 -16.37 -31.13 -10.74
CA SER A 21 -16.19 -32.32 -9.90
C SER A 21 -15.46 -31.88 -8.65
N GLY A 22 -15.83 -32.23 -7.44
CA GLY A 22 -16.92 -33.05 -6.97
C GLY A 22 -17.06 -32.82 -5.47
N LEU A 23 -18.30 -32.91 -4.99
CA LEU A 23 -18.63 -32.97 -3.58
C LEU A 23 -18.12 -34.32 -3.05
N GLY A 24 -17.11 -34.28 -2.19
CA GLY A 24 -16.58 -35.42 -1.46
C GLY A 24 -16.94 -35.35 0.03
N PRO A 25 -16.96 -36.48 0.75
CA PRO A 25 -17.98 -36.75 1.76
C PRO A 25 -17.59 -36.34 3.19
N LEU A 26 -18.65 -36.06 3.93
CA LEU A 26 -18.78 -36.11 5.38
C LEU A 26 -18.23 -37.45 5.93
N SER A 27 -17.24 -37.36 6.81
CA SER A 27 -16.83 -38.43 7.73
C SER A 27 -16.65 -37.84 9.13
N SER A 28 -17.73 -37.97 9.89
CA SER A 28 -17.84 -38.58 11.21
C SER A 28 -16.61 -38.67 12.12
N SER A 29 -16.86 -38.21 13.35
CA SER A 29 -16.44 -38.81 14.62
C SER A 29 -15.05 -38.49 15.16
N GLY A 30 -15.01 -37.93 16.36
CA GLY A 30 -13.81 -37.96 17.20
C GLY A 30 -13.79 -36.92 18.31
N LEU A 31 -14.48 -37.22 19.41
CA LEU A 31 -14.51 -36.45 20.65
C LEU A 31 -13.11 -36.40 21.30
N THR A 32 -12.58 -35.22 21.64
CA THR A 32 -11.86 -35.01 22.92
C THR A 32 -11.93 -33.53 23.35
N PRO A 33 -12.09 -33.26 24.66
CA PRO A 33 -12.23 -31.92 25.23
C PRO A 33 -10.87 -31.31 25.55
N GLY A 34 -10.69 -30.02 25.26
CA GLY A 34 -9.46 -29.31 25.55
C GLY A 34 -9.52 -27.83 25.16
N SER A 35 -10.40 -27.07 25.80
CA SER A 35 -10.12 -25.64 26.04
C SER A 35 -9.10 -25.59 27.19
N PRO A 36 -8.07 -24.74 27.18
CA PRO A 36 -8.18 -23.34 26.81
C PRO A 36 -7.11 -22.88 25.82
N GLY A 37 -7.46 -21.93 24.96
CA GLY A 37 -6.47 -21.28 24.13
C GLY A 37 -7.15 -20.62 22.96
N LEU A 38 -7.68 -19.42 23.20
CA LEU A 38 -7.89 -18.49 22.10
C LEU A 38 -6.62 -18.50 21.27
N VAL A 39 -6.82 -18.82 20.00
CA VAL A 39 -5.92 -18.69 18.88
C VAL A 39 -4.85 -17.64 19.18
N GLN A 40 -3.65 -18.11 19.54
CA GLN A 40 -2.45 -17.35 19.22
C GLN A 40 -2.49 -17.22 17.70
N THR A 41 -2.98 -16.09 17.21
CA THR A 41 -2.57 -15.62 15.90
C THR A 41 -1.06 -15.49 16.00
N SER A 42 -0.40 -16.48 15.43
CA SER A 42 1.02 -16.58 15.20
C SER A 42 1.53 -15.30 14.54
N SER A 43 2.00 -14.38 15.37
CA SER A 43 3.04 -13.43 15.00
C SER A 43 4.23 -13.81 15.85
N SER A 44 5.05 -14.68 15.29
CA SER A 44 6.29 -15.26 15.80
C SER A 44 7.07 -14.33 16.75
N PRO A 45 7.59 -14.82 17.89
CA PRO A 45 8.63 -14.14 18.66
C PRO A 45 9.97 -14.32 17.93
N GLY A 46 10.13 -13.64 16.80
CA GLY A 46 11.39 -13.42 16.14
C GLY A 46 11.55 -11.92 16.03
N LEU A 47 12.31 -11.33 16.95
CA LEU A 47 12.59 -9.90 16.97
C LEU A 47 13.13 -9.46 15.59
N CYS A 48 12.30 -8.84 14.77
CA CYS A 48 12.76 -7.86 13.81
C CYS A 48 12.68 -6.52 14.55
N SER A 49 13.68 -6.26 15.41
CA SER A 49 13.69 -5.36 16.58
C SER A 49 13.30 -3.89 16.37
N GLU A 50 12.82 -3.47 15.20
CA GLU A 50 12.66 -2.05 14.89
C GLU A 50 11.28 -1.67 14.34
N CYS A 51 10.37 -2.62 14.05
CA CYS A 51 9.03 -2.30 13.51
C CYS A 51 7.94 -2.29 14.59
N LYS A 52 7.16 -1.20 14.67
CA LYS A 52 6.03 -1.02 15.61
C LYS A 52 4.83 -0.36 14.93
N LEU A 53 3.63 -0.68 15.41
CA LEU A 53 2.38 -0.02 15.00
C LEU A 53 2.18 1.23 15.85
N VAL A 54 2.07 2.39 15.18
CA VAL A 54 1.78 3.67 15.82
C VAL A 54 0.48 4.24 15.29
N GLU A 55 -0.22 5.01 16.11
CA GLU A 55 -1.46 5.66 15.71
C GLU A 55 -1.17 7.04 15.13
N VAL A 56 -1.65 7.28 13.91
CA VAL A 56 -1.56 8.55 13.21
C VAL A 56 -2.99 8.91 12.79
N HIS A 57 -3.51 10.04 13.28
CA HIS A 57 -4.88 10.51 12.99
C HIS A 57 -5.98 9.45 13.23
N GLY A 58 -5.83 8.62 14.27
CA GLY A 58 -6.79 7.57 14.60
C GLY A 58 -6.62 6.26 13.82
N VAL A 59 -5.61 6.14 12.95
CA VAL A 59 -5.34 4.93 12.16
C VAL A 59 -3.99 4.34 12.54
N LYS A 60 -3.94 3.01 12.69
CA LYS A 60 -2.71 2.29 12.99
C LYS A 60 -1.87 2.13 11.73
N VAL A 61 -0.64 2.66 11.77
CA VAL A 61 0.33 2.59 10.67
C VAL A 61 1.63 1.96 11.14
N ALA A 62 2.32 1.28 10.23
CA ALA A 62 3.61 0.68 10.54
C ALA A 62 4.69 1.77 10.58
N SER A 63 5.56 1.66 11.58
CA SER A 63 6.68 2.56 11.80
C SER A 63 7.93 1.80 12.17
N PHE A 64 9.07 2.38 11.83
CA PHE A 64 10.39 1.91 12.20
C PHE A 64 11.07 2.93 13.09
N SER A 65 11.79 2.46 14.11
CA SER A 65 12.76 3.28 14.82
C SER A 65 14.09 3.22 14.06
N VAL A 66 14.51 4.31 13.43
CA VAL A 66 15.81 4.41 12.74
C VAL A 66 16.57 5.59 13.33
N ASP A 67 17.82 5.39 13.75
CA ASP A 67 18.64 6.44 14.41
C ASP A 67 17.95 7.10 15.64
N GLY A 68 17.15 6.32 16.38
CA GLY A 68 16.38 6.80 17.53
C GLY A 68 15.16 7.64 17.17
N GLN A 69 14.79 7.71 15.88
CA GLN A 69 13.65 8.48 15.38
C GLN A 69 12.56 7.55 14.86
N GLU A 70 11.30 7.89 15.16
CA GLU A 70 10.15 7.15 14.66
C GLU A 70 9.81 7.58 13.23
N LEU A 71 10.02 6.69 12.27
CA LEU A 71 9.69 6.92 10.88
C LEU A 71 8.52 6.03 10.46
N ILE A 72 7.50 6.60 9.85
CA ILE A 72 6.30 5.91 9.36
C ILE A 72 6.43 5.58 7.87
N CYS A 73 5.73 4.54 7.44
CA CYS A 73 5.70 4.12 6.04
C CYS A 73 4.94 5.15 5.17
N LEU A 74 5.65 5.87 4.30
CA LEU A 74 5.08 6.88 3.41
C LEU A 74 4.01 6.33 2.45
N PRO A 75 4.21 5.23 1.72
CA PRO A 75 3.17 4.70 0.84
C PRO A 75 1.93 4.23 1.59
N GLN A 76 2.06 3.79 2.84
CA GLN A 76 0.92 3.42 3.69
C GLN A 76 0.09 4.64 4.09
N VAL A 77 0.72 5.68 4.63
CA VAL A 77 0.00 6.92 5.00
C VAL A 77 -0.54 7.66 3.78
N PHE A 78 0.10 7.51 2.62
CA PHE A 78 -0.42 8.04 1.37
C PHE A 78 -1.77 7.42 1.02
N ASP A 79 -1.87 6.09 1.01
CA ASP A 79 -3.12 5.41 0.62
C ASP A 79 -4.25 5.69 1.61
N LEU A 80 -3.91 5.83 2.90
CA LEU A 80 -4.88 6.09 3.97
C LEU A 80 -5.38 7.53 3.99
N PHE A 81 -4.49 8.53 3.87
CA PHE A 81 -4.83 9.93 4.14
C PHE A 81 -4.76 10.83 2.91
N LEU A 82 -3.84 10.55 1.98
CA LEU A 82 -3.51 11.47 0.90
C LEU A 82 -4.12 11.06 -0.44
N LYS A 83 -4.55 9.81 -0.63
CA LYS A 83 -5.00 9.29 -1.95
C LYS A 83 -6.13 10.10 -2.58
N HIS A 84 -6.97 10.72 -1.76
CA HIS A 84 -8.08 11.55 -2.21
C HIS A 84 -7.72 13.03 -2.35
N LEU A 85 -6.64 13.49 -1.72
CA LEU A 85 -6.18 14.88 -1.75
C LEU A 85 -5.22 15.13 -2.90
N VAL A 86 -4.41 14.14 -3.25
CA VAL A 86 -3.39 14.23 -4.31
C VAL A 86 -3.58 13.10 -5.32
N GLY A 87 -3.48 13.43 -6.62
CA GLY A 87 -3.71 12.48 -7.72
C GLY A 87 -2.66 11.37 -7.88
N GLY A 88 -1.71 11.22 -6.93
CA GLY A 88 -0.73 10.16 -6.96
C GLY A 88 0.49 10.40 -6.07
N LEU A 89 1.23 9.31 -5.83
CA LEU A 89 2.44 9.28 -5.01
C LEU A 89 3.59 10.09 -5.64
N HIS A 90 3.57 10.28 -6.96
CA HIS A 90 4.52 11.12 -7.67
C HIS A 90 4.44 12.59 -7.20
N THR A 91 3.22 13.13 -7.07
CA THR A 91 2.99 14.49 -6.57
C THR A 91 3.47 14.64 -5.14
N VAL A 92 3.31 13.61 -4.30
CA VAL A 92 3.83 13.60 -2.93
C VAL A 92 5.35 13.75 -2.91
N TYR A 93 6.08 13.00 -3.74
CA TYR A 93 7.54 13.15 -3.83
C TYR A 93 7.96 14.54 -4.31
N THR A 94 7.23 15.13 -5.25
CA THR A 94 7.51 16.51 -5.69
C THR A 94 7.27 17.51 -4.56
N LYS A 95 6.17 17.36 -3.79
CA LYS A 95 5.87 18.22 -2.63
C LYS A 95 6.94 18.10 -1.55
N LEU A 96 7.36 16.88 -1.21
CA LEU A 96 8.45 16.64 -0.25
C LEU A 96 9.73 17.38 -0.64
N LYS A 97 10.08 17.37 -1.94
CA LYS A 97 11.24 18.12 -2.45
C LYS A 97 11.10 19.63 -2.29
N ARG A 98 9.89 20.19 -2.39
CA ARG A 98 9.64 21.64 -2.20
C ARG A 98 9.65 22.06 -0.74
N LEU A 99 9.34 21.14 0.16
CA LEU A 99 9.36 21.34 1.61
C LEU A 99 10.73 21.02 2.23
N ASP A 100 11.74 20.71 1.41
CA ASP A 100 13.08 20.30 1.82
C ASP A 100 13.12 19.05 2.73
N ILE A 101 12.10 18.19 2.61
CA ILE A 101 12.00 16.93 3.37
C ILE A 101 12.59 15.79 2.53
N THR A 102 13.60 15.12 3.06
CA THR A 102 14.22 13.95 2.40
C THR A 102 13.75 12.65 3.05
N PRO A 103 12.86 11.87 2.42
CA PRO A 103 12.41 10.60 2.98
C PRO A 103 13.50 9.53 2.88
N VAL A 104 13.59 8.70 3.92
CA VAL A 104 14.56 7.59 4.01
C VAL A 104 14.09 6.44 3.14
N VAL A 105 15.00 5.84 2.37
CA VAL A 105 14.67 4.66 1.55
C VAL A 105 14.70 3.41 2.44
N CYS A 106 13.67 2.57 2.36
CA CYS A 106 13.63 1.33 3.12
C CYS A 106 14.67 0.32 2.63
N THR A 107 15.23 -0.46 3.55
CA THR A 107 16.03 -1.65 3.24
C THR A 107 15.12 -2.80 2.78
N VAL A 108 15.69 -3.76 2.04
CA VAL A 108 14.94 -4.94 1.56
C VAL A 108 14.28 -5.68 2.71
N GLU A 109 14.95 -5.76 3.86
CA GLU A 109 14.46 -6.41 5.07
C GLU A 109 13.26 -5.66 5.68
N GLN A 110 13.34 -4.33 5.81
CA GLN A 110 12.19 -3.50 6.22
C GLN A 110 10.99 -3.69 5.29
N VAL A 111 11.20 -3.76 3.96
CA VAL A 111 10.09 -4.00 3.03
C VAL A 111 9.50 -5.41 3.19
N ARG A 112 10.29 -6.42 3.55
CA ARG A 112 9.77 -7.77 3.87
C ARG A 112 8.91 -7.75 5.14
N VAL A 113 9.35 -7.03 6.18
CA VAL A 113 8.58 -6.87 7.42
C VAL A 113 7.25 -6.16 7.16
N LEU A 114 7.27 -5.05 6.41
CA LEU A 114 6.06 -4.30 6.05
C LEU A 114 5.05 -5.14 5.24
N ARG A 115 5.54 -6.01 4.35
CA ARG A 115 4.71 -6.98 3.65
C ARG A 115 4.13 -8.05 4.59
N GLY A 116 4.93 -8.55 5.52
CA GLY A 116 4.47 -9.52 6.53
C GLY A 116 3.36 -8.97 7.42
N LEU A 117 3.36 -7.66 7.66
CA LEU A 117 2.31 -6.95 8.43
C LEU A 117 1.09 -6.57 7.59
N GLY A 118 1.10 -6.79 6.28
CA GLY A 118 0.02 -6.36 5.39
C GLY A 118 -0.09 -4.83 5.22
N ALA A 119 0.90 -4.06 5.68
CA ALA A 119 0.93 -2.61 5.55
C ALA A 119 1.11 -2.16 4.08
N ILE A 120 1.66 -3.03 3.25
CA ILE A 120 1.96 -2.76 1.84
C ILE A 120 1.61 -4.00 1.01
N GLN A 121 1.09 -3.80 -0.21
CA GLN A 121 0.84 -4.89 -1.15
C GLN A 121 2.14 -5.65 -1.53
N PRO A 122 2.04 -6.97 -1.78
CA PRO A 122 3.20 -7.82 -2.07
C PRO A 122 4.01 -7.35 -3.29
N GLY A 123 3.38 -6.71 -4.28
CA GLY A 123 4.03 -6.20 -5.49
C GLY A 123 4.85 -4.90 -5.31
N VAL A 124 4.76 -4.22 -4.16
CA VAL A 124 5.43 -2.93 -3.96
C VAL A 124 6.85 -3.15 -3.44
N ASN A 125 7.85 -2.98 -4.30
CA ASN A 125 9.26 -3.12 -3.90
C ASN A 125 9.88 -1.79 -3.40
N ARG A 126 9.30 -0.65 -3.78
CA ARG A 126 9.82 0.69 -3.45
C ARG A 126 9.05 1.29 -2.28
N CYS A 127 9.65 1.27 -1.10
CA CYS A 127 9.09 1.89 0.10
C CYS A 127 10.03 2.99 0.61
N LYS A 128 9.43 4.06 1.14
CA LYS A 128 10.15 5.13 1.81
C LYS A 128 9.54 5.39 3.19
N LEU A 129 10.36 5.85 4.11
CA LEU A 129 9.99 6.23 5.47
C LEU A 129 10.10 7.74 5.63
N ILE A 130 9.20 8.30 6.44
CA ILE A 130 9.12 9.73 6.74
C ILE A 130 8.90 9.91 8.23
N SER A 131 9.44 10.96 8.85
CA SER A 131 9.18 11.24 10.26
C SER A 131 7.72 11.66 10.48
N ARG A 132 7.18 11.43 11.67
CA ARG A 132 5.81 11.88 12.01
C ARG A 132 5.65 13.39 11.83
N LYS A 133 6.66 14.17 12.23
CA LYS A 133 6.66 15.64 12.07
C LYS A 133 6.60 16.06 10.60
N ASP A 134 7.41 15.43 9.77
CA ASP A 134 7.48 15.71 8.34
C ASP A 134 6.18 15.33 7.61
N PHE A 135 5.59 14.20 8.00
CA PHE A 135 4.29 13.78 7.49
C PHE A 135 3.20 14.81 7.82
N GLU A 136 3.22 15.39 9.01
CA GLU A 136 2.22 16.38 9.41
C GLU A 136 2.34 17.67 8.60
N THR A 137 3.57 18.15 8.36
CA THR A 137 3.83 19.27 7.45
C THR A 137 3.33 18.97 6.04
N LEU A 138 3.62 17.78 5.51
CA LEU A 138 3.14 17.35 4.19
C LEU A 138 1.61 17.30 4.13
N TYR A 139 0.96 16.76 5.18
CA TYR A 139 -0.49 16.65 5.27
C TYR A 139 -1.15 18.03 5.32
N GLN A 140 -0.59 18.95 6.10
CA GLN A 140 -1.06 20.34 6.14
C GLN A 140 -0.87 21.04 4.80
N ASP A 141 0.25 20.84 4.09
CA ASP A 141 0.46 21.40 2.74
C ASP A 141 -0.55 20.86 1.72
N CYS A 142 -0.84 19.56 1.76
CA CYS A 142 -1.85 18.96 0.88
C CYS A 142 -3.25 19.47 1.19
N THR A 143 -3.59 19.61 2.46
CA THR A 143 -4.93 20.06 2.91
C THR A 143 -5.10 21.56 2.66
N SER A 144 -4.09 22.38 2.93
CA SER A 144 -4.10 23.83 2.71
C SER A 144 -4.11 24.19 1.22
N ALA A 145 -3.38 23.44 0.40
CA ALA A 145 -3.44 23.59 -1.06
C ALA A 145 -4.79 23.17 -1.64
N SER A 146 -5.46 22.16 -1.07
CA SER A 146 -6.80 21.74 -1.51
C SER A 146 -7.90 22.75 -1.13
N LEU A 147 -7.69 23.53 -0.07
CA LEU A 147 -8.60 24.61 0.35
C LEU A 147 -8.40 25.92 -0.44
N SER A 148 -7.36 25.98 -1.28
CA SER A 148 -7.19 27.04 -2.25
C SER A 148 -8.03 26.68 -3.47
N PRO A 149 -9.24 27.26 -3.69
CA PRO A 149 -9.91 27.09 -4.97
C PRO A 149 -8.92 27.52 -6.06
N ALA A 150 -8.73 26.66 -7.06
CA ALA A 150 -7.92 27.01 -8.22
C ALA A 150 -8.30 28.42 -8.69
N PRO A 151 -7.32 29.31 -8.98
CA PRO A 151 -7.67 30.57 -9.59
C PRO A 151 -8.50 30.30 -10.85
N PRO A 152 -9.59 31.04 -11.09
CA PRO A 152 -10.43 30.82 -12.26
C PRO A 152 -9.54 30.84 -13.49
N THR A 153 -9.57 29.74 -14.25
CA THR A 153 -8.94 29.67 -15.57
C THR A 153 -9.39 30.90 -16.37
N PRO A 154 -8.47 31.72 -16.92
CA PRO A 154 -8.87 32.86 -17.72
C PRO A 154 -9.67 32.36 -18.93
N PRO A 155 -10.76 33.07 -19.31
CA PRO A 155 -11.54 32.69 -20.49
C PRO A 155 -10.64 32.73 -21.73
N GLN A 156 -10.57 31.60 -22.43
CA GLN A 156 -9.97 31.53 -23.76
C GLN A 156 -10.76 32.47 -24.70
N ARG A 157 -10.01 33.34 -25.39
CA ARG A 157 -10.49 34.39 -26.29
C ARG A 157 -10.56 33.92 -27.75
#